data_AF-A0A942DB61-F1
#
_entry.id   AF-A0A942DB61-F1
#
_cell.length_a   1.000
_cell.length_b   1.000
_cell.length_c   1.000
_cell.angle_alpha   90.00
_cell.angle_beta   90.00
_cell.angle_gamma   90.00
#
_symmetry.space_group_name_H-M   'P 1'
#
loop_
_entity.id
_entity.type
_entity.pdbx_description
1 polymer ?
#
loop_
_entity_poly.entity_id
_entity_poly.type
_entity_poly.pdbx_seq_one_letter_code
_entity_poly.pdbx_strand_id
1 'polypeptide(L)' 'MTLSEAKDGQWLLVERTLNDEITYQALRFGIGEGSKIQVQKNIPGGPIIISKNHLEIAIGRQLANFIEVSHSDMEGKSKR' A
#
# COMPACT_ATOMS: atom_id res chain seq x y z
N MET A 1 0.62 -2.41 -11.15
CA MET A 1 -0.32 -1.26 -11.03
C MET A 1 0.23 -0.32 -9.97
N THR A 2 -0.33 0.87 -9.81
CA THR A 2 0.03 1.74 -8.67
C THR A 2 -0.95 1.53 -7.51
N LEU A 3 -0.55 1.91 -6.29
CA LEU A 3 -1.42 1.77 -5.12
C LEU A 3 -2.72 2.58 -5.24
N SER A 4 -2.73 3.66 -6.03
CA SER A 4 -3.93 4.50 -6.22
C SER A 4 -5.03 3.85 -7.07
N GLU A 5 -4.66 2.85 -7.88
CA GLU A 5 -5.53 2.06 -8.75
C GLU A 5 -6.10 0.82 -8.04
N ALA A 6 -5.62 0.55 -6.82
CA ALA A 6 -6.02 -0.63 -6.07
C ALA A 6 -7.50 -0.59 -5.64
N LYS A 7 -8.10 -1.77 -5.49
CA LYS A 7 -9.50 -1.92 -5.08
C LYS A 7 -9.59 -2.33 -3.62
N ASP A 8 -10.71 -1.97 -3.00
CA ASP A 8 -11.06 -2.38 -1.65
C ASP A 8 -10.94 -3.91 -1.50
N GLY A 9 -10.33 -4.35 -0.39
CA GLY A 9 -10.13 -5.77 -0.06
C GLY A 9 -8.91 -6.44 -0.70
N GLN A 10 -8.21 -5.79 -1.63
CA GLN A 10 -7.04 -6.40 -2.28
C GLN A 10 -5.86 -6.56 -1.34
N TRP A 11 -5.21 -7.72 -1.43
CA TRP A 11 -3.89 -7.97 -0.87
C TRP A 11 -2.83 -7.71 -1.92
N LEU A 12 -1.86 -6.86 -1.56
CA LEU A 12 -0.86 -6.36 -2.48
C LEU A 12 0.55 -6.49 -1.89
N LEU A 13 1.52 -6.68 -2.78
CA LEU A 13 2.93 -6.58 -2.48
C LEU A 13 3.45 -5.27 -3.05
N VAL A 14 4.17 -4.49 -2.24
CA VAL A 14 4.89 -3.30 -2.70
C VAL A 14 6.14 -3.76 -3.44
N GLU A 15 6.22 -3.43 -4.73
CA GLU A 15 7.36 -3.78 -5.58
C GLU A 15 8.46 -2.74 -5.45
N ARG A 16 8.12 -1.46 -5.63
CA ARG A 16 9.06 -0.35 -5.52
C ARG A 16 8.34 0.99 -5.46
N THR A 17 9.11 2.03 -5.16
CA THR A 17 8.71 3.43 -5.25
C THR A 17 9.44 4.12 -6.41
N LEU A 18 8.78 5.07 -7.07
CA LEU A 18 9.27 5.67 -8.31
C LEU A 18 10.17 6.92 -8.12
N ASN A 19 10.46 7.33 -6.87
CA ASN A 19 11.26 8.52 -6.53
C ASN A 19 11.85 8.36 -5.12
N ASP A 20 13.12 8.73 -4.92
CA ASP A 20 13.82 8.67 -3.63
C ASP A 20 13.12 9.43 -2.50
N GLU A 21 12.59 10.64 -2.76
CA GLU A 21 11.87 11.41 -1.74
C GLU A 21 10.60 10.68 -1.28
N ILE A 22 9.89 10.07 -2.24
CA ILE A 22 8.71 9.24 -1.99
C ILE A 22 9.11 7.96 -1.23
N THR A 23 10.24 7.35 -1.57
CA THR A 23 10.80 6.20 -0.87
C THR A 23 11.03 6.54 0.61
N TYR A 24 11.68 7.66 0.91
CA TYR A 24 11.92 8.07 2.30
C TYR A 24 10.62 8.32 3.07
N GLN A 25 9.61 8.93 2.45
CA GLN A 25 8.31 9.12 3.08
C GLN A 25 7.60 7.79 3.35
N ALA A 26 7.55 6.90 2.35
CA ALA A 26 6.91 5.59 2.48
C ALA A 26 7.58 4.73 3.57
N LEU A 27 8.92 4.72 3.62
CA LEU A 27 9.69 3.99 4.63
C LEU A 27 9.37 4.42 6.06
N ARG A 28 9.11 5.73 6.30
CA ARG A 28 8.70 6.23 7.63
C ARG A 28 7.36 5.68 8.09
N PHE A 29 6.49 5.30 7.16
CA PHE A 29 5.23 4.62 7.44
C PHE A 29 5.37 3.09 7.45
N GLY A 30 6.60 2.59 7.36
CA GLY A 30 6.90 1.16 7.26
C GLY A 30 6.44 0.55 5.94
N ILE A 31 6.33 1.34 4.88
CA ILE A 31 5.95 0.91 3.53
C ILE A 31 7.20 0.96 2.67
N GLY A 32 7.78 -0.19 2.39
CA GLY A 32 8.92 -0.34 1.50
C GLY A 32 8.75 -1.53 0.58
N GLU A 33 9.67 -1.70 -0.36
CA GLU A 33 9.75 -2.90 -1.21
C GLU A 33 9.63 -4.19 -0.36
N GLY A 34 8.86 -5.15 -0.87
CA GLY A 34 8.54 -6.40 -0.19
C GLY A 34 7.45 -6.27 0.90
N SER A 35 6.94 -5.08 1.17
CA SER A 35 5.85 -4.90 2.16
C SER A 35 4.55 -5.49 1.65
N LYS A 36 3.92 -6.31 2.49
CA LYS A 36 2.56 -6.82 2.25
C LYS A 36 1.56 -5.89 2.91
N ILE A 37 0.56 -5.48 2.14
CA ILE A 37 -0.48 -4.54 2.57
C ILE A 37 -1.85 -5.03 2.12
N GLN A 38 -2.87 -4.71 2.91
CA GLN A 38 -4.27 -4.91 2.54
C GLN A 38 -4.92 -3.56 2.31
N VAL A 39 -5.63 -3.38 1.20
CA VAL A 39 -6.40 -2.16 0.94
C VAL A 39 -7.72 -2.23 1.69
N GLN A 40 -7.87 -1.40 2.71
CA GLN A 40 -9.12 -1.28 3.47
C GLN A 40 -10.13 -0.42 2.71
N LYS A 41 -9.67 0.70 2.14
CA LYS A 41 -10.54 1.62 1.39
C LYS A 41 -9.76 2.46 0.39
N ASN A 42 -10.21 2.50 -0.86
CA ASN A 42 -9.77 3.48 -1.85
C ASN A 42 -10.80 4.62 -1.94
N ILE A 43 -10.52 5.76 -1.31
CA ILE A 43 -11.47 6.89 -1.26
C ILE A 43 -11.35 7.69 -2.57
N PRO A 44 -12.41 7.84 -3.39
CA PRO A 44 -12.36 8.63 -4.63
C PRO A 44 -11.96 10.09 -4.35
N GLY A 45 -10.93 10.58 -5.05
CA GLY A 45 -10.36 11.91 -4.79
C GLY A 45 -9.63 12.07 -3.45
N GLY A 46 -9.73 11.08 -2.56
CA GLY A 46 -9.12 11.05 -1.24
C GLY A 46 -7.95 10.07 -1.14
N PRO A 47 -7.47 9.81 0.09
CA PRO A 47 -6.37 8.89 0.35
C PRO A 47 -6.80 7.42 0.19
N ILE A 48 -5.79 6.55 0.07
CA ILE A 48 -5.95 5.11 0.09
C ILE A 48 -5.63 4.64 1.51
N ILE A 49 -6.60 3.99 2.15
CA ILE A 49 -6.46 3.41 3.47
C ILE A 49 -5.94 1.97 3.31
N ILE A 50 -4.78 1.71 3.87
CA ILE A 50 -4.19 0.38 3.90
C ILE A 50 -4.06 -0.12 5.33
N SER A 51 -3.99 -1.43 5.51
CA SER A 51 -3.61 -2.09 6.75
C SER A 51 -2.31 -2.85 6.57
N LYS A 52 -1.40 -2.69 7.54
CA LYS A 52 -0.13 -3.40 7.65
C LYS A 52 0.18 -3.63 9.12
N ASN A 53 0.51 -4.87 9.51
CA ASN A 53 0.87 -5.22 10.89
C ASN A 53 -0.12 -4.69 11.95
N HIS A 54 -1.43 -4.81 11.68
CA HIS A 54 -2.51 -4.31 12.54
C HIS A 54 -2.61 -2.77 12.66
N LEU A 55 -1.84 -2.01 11.89
CA LEU A 55 -1.94 -0.55 11.81
C LEU A 55 -2.63 -0.14 10.50
N GLU A 56 -3.59 0.77 10.61
CA GLU A 56 -4.18 1.44 9.46
C GLU A 56 -3.45 2.74 9.14
N ILE A 57 -3.18 2.95 7.85
CA ILE A 57 -2.43 4.11 7.36
C ILE A 57 -3.19 4.70 6.17
N ALA A 58 -3.46 6.00 6.25
CA ALA A 58 -4.01 6.77 5.14
C ALA A 58 -2.88 7.32 4.27
N ILE A 59 -2.76 6.81 3.04
CA ILE A 59 -1.76 7.25 2.07
C ILE A 59 -2.39 8.25 1.12
N GLY A 60 -1.86 9.47 1.10
CA GLY A 60 -2.30 10.51 0.18
C GLY A 60 -2.21 10.02 -1.27
N ARG A 61 -3.20 10.38 -2.09
CA ARG A 61 -3.31 9.89 -3.48
C ARG A 61 -2.07 10.18 -4.33
N GLN A 62 -1.46 11.35 -4.14
CA GLN A 62 -0.22 11.70 -4.83
C GLN A 62 0.91 10.72 -4.50
N LEU A 63 1.08 10.37 -3.22
CA LEU A 63 2.07 9.39 -2.78
C LEU A 63 1.74 7.99 -3.34
N ALA A 64 0.47 7.58 -3.28
CA ALA A 64 0.02 6.29 -3.80
C ALA A 64 0.25 6.09 -5.31
N ASN A 65 0.23 7.16 -6.10
CA ASN A 65 0.54 7.10 -7.54
C ASN A 65 2.00 6.71 -7.83
N PHE A 66 2.90 6.88 -6.86
CA PHE A 66 4.33 6.57 -7.02
C PHE A 66 4.75 5.27 -6.35
N ILE A 67 3.80 4.47 -5.85
CA ILE A 67 4.04 3.17 -5.22
C ILE A 67 3.56 2.10 -6.19
N GLU A 68 4.48 1.33 -6.76
CA GLU A 68 4.15 0.19 -7.61
C GLU A 68 3.83 -1.03 -6.75
N VAL A 69 2.76 -1.72 -7.14
CA VAL A 69 2.23 -2.88 -6.43
C VAL A 69 1.83 -4.00 -7.39
N SER A 70 1.95 -5.23 -6.89
CA SER A 70 1.47 -6.45 -7.52
C SER A 70 0.47 -7.18 -6.62
N HIS A 71 -0.31 -8.10 -7.21
CA HIS A 71 -1.20 -8.95 -6.43
C HIS A 71 -0.40 -9.90 -5.54
N SER A 72 -0.78 -10.01 -4.27
CA SER A 72 -0.24 -11.01 -3.37
C SER A 72 -1.21 -12.18 -3.23
N ASP A 73 -0.74 -13.39 -3.47
CA ASP A 73 -1.53 -14.64 -3.32
C ASP A 73 -1.87 -15.00 -1.86
N MET A 74 -1.49 -14.15 -0.90
CA MET A 74 -1.73 -14.36 0.51
C MET A 74 -2.98 -13.60 0.97
N GLU A 75 -4.16 -14.18 0.73
CA GLU A 75 -5.32 -13.89 1.58
C GLU A 75 -4.97 -14.26 3.03
N GLY A 76 -4.78 -13.26 3.89
CA GLY A 76 -5.12 -13.32 5.30
C GLY A 76 -4.61 -14.51 6.14
N LYS A 77 -3.46 -15.13 5.85
CA LYS A 77 -2.84 -16.09 6.78
C LYS A 77 -2.12 -15.35 7.90
N SER A 78 -2.88 -14.61 8.72
CA SER A 78 -2.56 -14.47 10.13
C SER A 78 -2.76 -15.84 10.78
N LYS A 79 -1.83 -16.77 10.53
CA LYS A 79 -1.73 -18.03 11.28
C LYS A 79 -1.52 -17.65 12.75
N ARG A 80 -2.58 -17.79 13.53
CA ARG A 80 -2.45 -18.05 14.96
C ARG A 80 -1.73 -19.39 15.17
#